data_AF-A0A7V7TIG2-F1
#
_entry.id   AF-A0A7V7TIG2-F1
#
_cell.length_a   1.000
_cell.length_b   1.000
_cell.length_c   1.000
_cell.angle_alpha   90.00
_cell.angle_beta   90.00
_cell.angle_gamma   90.00
#
_symmetry.space_group_name_H-M   'P 1'
#
loop_
_entity.id
_entity.type
_entity.pdbx_description
1 polymer ?
#
loop_
_entity_poly.entity_id
_entity_poly.type
_entity_poly.pdbx_seq_one_letter_code
_entity_poly.pdbx_strand_id
1 'polypeptide(L)'
;MSKGPLDILAMRNSNKPGFLQWLVSLSDSSLELNRCSSISKFRKLSSKFDKSKLDGVDIDVRVDKHLIELLGQFPCSRIKNLKSSYFAKTNRARKSSSSMALSLSTIDRVQAYSTMWNSPSNEEALKKILDIVDSHYQK
;
A
#
# COMPACT_ATOMS: atom_id res chain seq x y z
N MET A 1 -27.72 11.69 -6.52
CA MET A 1 -26.59 12.54 -6.93
C MET A 1 -25.42 11.64 -7.30
N SER A 2 -24.85 11.82 -8.49
CA SER A 2 -23.74 10.99 -9.01
C SER A 2 -22.60 10.94 -7.99
N LYS A 3 -22.34 9.76 -7.43
CA LYS A 3 -21.22 9.49 -6.52
C LYS A 3 -19.96 9.17 -7.34
N GLY A 4 -19.79 9.76 -8.53
CA GLY A 4 -18.82 9.33 -9.57
C GLY A 4 -17.47 8.79 -9.05
N PRO A 5 -16.67 9.57 -8.31
CA PRO A 5 -15.38 9.10 -7.78
C PRO A 5 -15.51 7.98 -6.73
N LEU A 6 -16.55 8.01 -5.89
CA LEU A 6 -16.82 6.98 -4.88
C LEU A 6 -17.38 5.69 -5.48
N ASP A 7 -18.17 5.79 -6.55
CA ASP A 7 -18.69 4.65 -7.30
C ASP A 7 -17.53 3.90 -7.98
N ILE A 8 -16.55 4.63 -8.53
CA ILE A 8 -15.32 4.04 -9.07
C ILE A 8 -14.44 3.45 -7.96
N LEU A 9 -14.37 4.12 -6.80
CA LEU A 9 -13.63 3.63 -5.65
C LEU A 9 -14.24 2.30 -5.13
N ALA A 10 -15.56 2.16 -5.12
CA ALA A 10 -16.28 0.94 -4.73
C ALA A 10 -15.70 0.29 -3.45
N MET A 11 -15.51 1.09 -2.40
CA MET A 11 -14.87 0.69 -1.14
C MET A 11 -15.89 0.66 0.00
N ARG A 12 -15.83 -0.39 0.85
CA ARG A 12 -16.67 -0.51 2.05
C ARG A 12 -16.43 0.67 3.01
N ASN A 13 -17.49 1.18 3.63
CA ASN A 13 -17.40 2.34 4.55
C ASN A 13 -16.34 2.16 5.64
N SER A 14 -16.22 0.97 6.22
CA SER A 14 -15.20 0.66 7.24
C SER A 14 -13.75 0.86 6.81
N ASN A 15 -13.46 0.85 5.50
CA ASN A 15 -12.11 1.07 4.97
C ASN A 15 -11.87 2.53 4.54
N LYS A 16 -12.92 3.33 4.35
CA LYS A 16 -12.83 4.69 3.80
C LYS A 16 -12.03 5.65 4.69
N PRO A 17 -12.17 5.66 6.03
CA PRO A 17 -11.35 6.53 6.89
C PRO A 17 -9.85 6.23 6.76
N GLY A 18 -9.48 4.95 6.78
CA GLY A 18 -8.08 4.52 6.61
C GLY A 18 -7.52 4.86 5.23
N PHE A 19 -8.34 4.71 4.19
CA PHE A 19 -7.97 5.11 2.83
C PHE A 19 -7.78 6.63 2.71
N LEU A 20 -8.68 7.42 3.29
CA LEU A 20 -8.58 8.88 3.31
C LEU A 20 -7.30 9.35 4.03
N GLN A 21 -7.02 8.79 5.20
CA GLN A 21 -5.79 9.08 5.94
C GLN A 21 -4.53 8.70 5.15
N TRP A 22 -4.57 7.56 4.46
CA TRP A 22 -3.48 7.15 3.57
C TRP A 22 -3.31 8.12 2.39
N LEU A 23 -4.42 8.53 1.75
CA LEU A 23 -4.43 9.41 0.59
C LEU A 23 -3.80 10.77 0.93
N VAL A 24 -4.14 11.34 2.08
CA VAL A 24 -3.56 12.59 2.60
C VAL A 24 -2.05 12.45 2.88
N SER A 25 -1.60 11.24 3.24
CA SER A 25 -0.19 10.95 3.54
C SER A 25 0.70 10.71 2.32
N LEU A 26 0.15 10.68 1.10
CA LEU A 26 0.95 10.48 -0.12
C LEU A 26 1.98 11.60 -0.28
N SER A 27 3.18 11.27 -0.77
CA SER A 27 4.22 12.25 -1.13
C SER A 27 3.88 12.95 -2.45
N ASP A 28 4.47 14.12 -2.71
CA ASP A 28 4.24 14.85 -3.97
C ASP A 28 4.62 14.01 -5.20
N SER A 29 5.74 13.28 -5.14
CA SER A 29 6.13 12.34 -6.19
C SER A 29 5.07 11.25 -6.44
N SER A 30 4.40 10.77 -5.38
CA SER A 30 3.31 9.79 -5.53
C SER A 30 2.08 10.41 -6.19
N LEU A 31 1.79 11.69 -5.90
CA LEU A 31 0.70 12.43 -6.53
C LEU A 31 0.98 12.66 -8.02
N GLU A 32 2.21 13.01 -8.39
CA GLU A 32 2.66 13.14 -9.78
C GLU A 32 2.53 11.83 -10.57
N LEU A 33 3.03 10.73 -10.00
CA LEU A 33 2.93 9.39 -10.63
C LEU A 33 1.49 8.97 -10.90
N ASN A 34 0.55 9.38 -10.05
CA ASN A 34 -0.87 9.11 -10.22
C ASN A 34 -1.60 10.18 -11.06
N ARG A 35 -0.86 11.09 -11.71
CA ARG A 35 -1.38 12.16 -12.57
C ARG A 35 -2.37 13.08 -11.84
N CYS A 36 -2.05 13.45 -10.60
CA CYS A 36 -2.83 14.46 -9.88
C CYS A 36 -2.85 15.77 -10.69
N SER A 37 -4.04 16.29 -10.97
CA SER A 37 -4.25 17.47 -11.81
C SER A 37 -3.63 18.75 -11.23
N SER A 38 -3.59 18.84 -9.90
CA SER A 38 -2.91 19.93 -9.19
C SER A 38 -2.52 19.52 -7.77
N ILE A 39 -1.21 19.37 -7.54
CA ILE A 39 -0.65 19.02 -6.23
C ILE A 39 -0.94 20.13 -5.22
N SER A 40 -0.78 21.40 -5.61
CA SER A 40 -1.04 22.53 -4.71
C SER A 40 -2.50 22.59 -4.25
N LYS A 41 -3.47 22.33 -5.14
CA LYS A 41 -4.89 22.21 -4.76
C LYS A 41 -5.13 21.00 -3.87
N PHE A 42 -4.56 19.85 -4.21
CA PHE A 42 -4.67 18.63 -3.39
C PHE A 42 -4.16 18.86 -1.96
N ARG A 43 -3.01 19.53 -1.79
CA ARG A 43 -2.45 19.85 -0.47
C ARG A 43 -3.32 20.82 0.31
N LYS A 44 -3.87 21.85 -0.33
CA LYS A 44 -4.83 22.78 0.30
C LYS A 44 -6.13 22.11 0.73
N LEU A 45 -6.61 21.12 -0.02
CA LEU A 45 -7.77 20.31 0.37
C LEU A 45 -7.41 19.35 1.51
N SER A 46 -6.24 18.72 1.42
CA SER A 46 -5.73 17.80 2.44
C SER A 46 -5.48 18.49 3.78
N SER A 47 -5.05 19.76 3.79
CA SER A 47 -4.84 20.52 5.04
C SER A 47 -6.14 20.87 5.76
N LYS A 48 -7.29 20.81 5.06
CA LYS A 48 -8.62 20.99 5.68
C LYS A 48 -9.13 19.72 6.34
N PHE A 49 -8.52 18.56 6.04
CA PHE A 49 -8.85 17.31 6.68
C PHE A 49 -8.29 17.28 8.10
N ASP A 50 -9.17 17.51 9.07
CA ASP A 50 -8.85 17.47 10.49
C ASP A 50 -9.22 16.11 11.08
N LYS A 51 -8.19 15.31 11.42
CA LYS A 51 -8.37 13.98 12.03
C LYS A 51 -9.11 14.04 13.36
N SER A 52 -9.04 15.16 14.08
CA SER A 52 -9.69 15.33 15.38
C SER A 52 -11.22 15.49 15.29
N LYS A 53 -11.77 15.67 14.08
CA LYS A 53 -13.20 15.89 13.81
C LYS A 53 -13.94 14.66 13.28
N LEU A 54 -13.30 13.49 13.36
CA LEU A 54 -13.87 12.20 12.95
C LEU A 54 -14.60 11.47 14.11
N ASP A 55 -15.06 12.20 15.12
CA ASP A 55 -15.93 11.67 16.18
C ASP A 55 -17.37 12.16 15.98
N GLY A 56 -18.34 11.24 15.99
CA GLY A 56 -19.78 11.56 15.93
C GLY A 56 -20.60 10.71 14.95
N VAL A 57 -21.91 10.98 14.90
CA VAL A 57 -22.92 10.20 14.15
C VAL A 57 -22.78 10.34 12.61
N ASP A 58 -22.08 11.35 12.11
CA ASP A 58 -21.97 11.69 10.67
C ASP A 58 -20.60 11.44 10.01
N ILE A 59 -19.79 10.55 10.58
CA ILE A 59 -18.43 10.27 10.09
C ILE A 59 -18.42 9.86 8.61
N ASP A 60 -19.31 8.94 8.21
CA ASP A 60 -19.35 8.40 6.85
C ASP A 60 -19.63 9.49 5.80
N VAL A 61 -20.54 10.43 6.10
CA VAL A 61 -20.89 11.52 5.17
C VAL A 61 -19.71 12.49 5.01
N ARG A 62 -19.02 12.81 6.12
CA ARG A 62 -17.85 13.71 6.10
C ARG A 62 -16.66 13.07 5.36
N VAL A 63 -16.42 11.78 5.57
CA VAL A 63 -15.39 11.00 4.89
C VAL A 63 -15.68 10.93 3.39
N ASP A 64 -16.92 10.63 3.00
CA ASP A 64 -17.34 10.60 1.60
C ASP A 64 -17.14 11.95 0.92
N LYS A 65 -17.49 13.06 1.59
CA LYS A 65 -17.25 14.41 1.06
C LYS A 65 -15.77 14.68 0.79
N HIS A 66 -14.90 14.40 1.76
CA HIS A 66 -13.45 14.62 1.59
C HIS A 66 -12.86 13.72 0.51
N LEU A 67 -13.31 12.46 0.44
CA LEU A 67 -12.88 11.54 -0.61
C LEU A 67 -13.30 12.02 -2.00
N ILE A 68 -14.52 12.56 -2.17
CA ILE A 68 -14.94 13.14 -3.45
C ILE A 68 -14.04 14.31 -3.84
N GLU A 69 -13.78 15.24 -2.91
CA GLU A 69 -12.97 16.44 -3.18
C GLU A 69 -11.52 16.08 -3.56
N LEU A 70 -10.91 15.13 -2.84
CA LEU A 70 -9.53 14.69 -3.10
C LEU A 70 -9.43 13.79 -4.34
N LEU A 71 -10.33 12.81 -4.50
CA LEU A 71 -10.33 11.93 -5.67
C LEU A 71 -10.67 12.68 -6.96
N GLY A 72 -11.42 13.78 -6.88
CA GLY A 72 -11.67 14.69 -7.99
C GLY A 72 -10.42 15.34 -8.56
N GLN A 73 -9.28 15.31 -7.86
CA GLN A 73 -7.98 15.76 -8.39
C GLN A 73 -7.28 14.71 -9.26
N PHE A 74 -7.84 13.49 -9.38
CA PHE A 74 -7.24 12.42 -10.17
C PHE A 74 -8.14 12.03 -11.35
N PRO A 75 -7.55 11.58 -12.46
CA PRO A 75 -8.32 10.94 -13.52
C PRO A 75 -9.07 9.72 -12.99
N CYS A 76 -10.30 9.51 -13.43
CA CYS A 76 -11.14 8.35 -13.06
C CYS A 76 -10.41 7.00 -13.22
N SER A 77 -9.57 6.88 -14.26
CA SER A 77 -8.78 5.67 -14.53
C SER A 77 -7.73 5.35 -13.45
N ARG A 78 -7.31 6.35 -12.65
CA ARG A 78 -6.28 6.20 -11.61
C ARG A 78 -6.84 5.88 -10.23
N ILE A 79 -8.14 6.11 -10.00
CA ILE A 79 -8.80 5.84 -8.71
C ILE A 79 -8.68 4.35 -8.33
N LYS A 80 -8.85 3.44 -9.29
CA LYS A 80 -8.66 1.99 -9.05
C LYS A 80 -7.21 1.66 -8.66
N ASN A 81 -6.22 2.33 -9.26
CA ASN A 81 -4.80 2.11 -8.94
C ASN A 81 -4.46 2.61 -7.53
N LEU A 82 -5.02 3.75 -7.12
CA LEU A 82 -4.88 4.28 -5.76
C LEU A 82 -5.46 3.29 -4.73
N LYS A 83 -6.65 2.76 -5.00
CA LYS A 83 -7.27 1.70 -4.17
C LYS A 83 -6.36 0.48 -4.05
N SER A 84 -5.87 -0.06 -5.16
CA SER A 84 -4.97 -1.22 -5.15
C SER A 84 -3.67 -0.93 -4.39
N SER A 85 -3.12 0.28 -4.52
CA SER A 85 -1.91 0.70 -3.81
C SER A 85 -2.12 0.79 -2.30
N TYR A 86 -3.28 1.29 -1.87
CA TYR A 86 -3.67 1.28 -0.46
C TYR A 86 -3.74 -0.14 0.11
N PHE A 87 -4.43 -1.06 -0.58
CA PHE A 87 -4.52 -2.45 -0.13
C PHE A 87 -3.17 -3.18 -0.17
N ALA A 88 -2.30 -2.87 -1.14
CA ALA A 88 -0.94 -3.38 -1.15
C ALA A 88 -0.15 -2.89 0.06
N LYS A 89 -0.26 -1.60 0.43
CA LYS A 89 0.36 -1.05 1.65
C LYS A 89 -0.18 -1.71 2.91
N THR A 90 -1.50 -1.82 3.07
CA THR A 90 -2.09 -2.40 4.29
C THR A 90 -1.78 -3.89 4.42
N ASN A 91 -1.73 -4.62 3.31
CA ASN A 91 -1.28 -6.02 3.31
C ASN A 91 0.21 -6.15 3.63
N ARG A 92 1.07 -5.27 3.11
CA ARG A 92 2.49 -5.21 3.51
C ARG A 92 2.66 -4.88 4.98
N ALA A 93 1.85 -3.97 5.54
CA ALA A 93 1.89 -3.62 6.96
C ALA A 93 1.38 -4.77 7.86
N ARG A 94 0.37 -5.53 7.43
CA ARG A 94 -0.06 -6.76 8.12
C ARG A 94 0.98 -7.88 8.02
N LYS A 95 1.74 -7.90 6.93
CA LYS A 95 2.85 -8.81 6.68
C LYS A 95 4.20 -8.14 6.96
N SER A 96 4.30 -7.18 7.88
CA SER A 96 5.54 -6.45 8.15
C SER A 96 6.57 -7.27 8.94
N SER A 97 6.70 -8.56 8.62
CA SER A 97 7.98 -9.25 8.60
C SER A 97 8.32 -9.53 7.12
N SER A 98 9.47 -9.03 6.69
CA SER A 98 10.15 -9.25 5.40
C SER A 98 9.85 -8.27 4.25
N SER A 99 10.83 -7.39 4.04
CA SER A 99 11.15 -6.71 2.78
C SER A 99 11.63 -7.66 1.66
N MET A 100 11.59 -8.98 1.87
CA MET A 100 11.68 -10.05 0.86
C MET A 100 10.89 -11.24 1.38
N ALA A 101 9.56 -11.19 1.28
CA ALA A 101 8.73 -12.35 1.63
C ALA A 101 8.96 -13.43 0.57
N LEU A 102 9.89 -14.34 0.84
CA LEU A 102 10.01 -15.61 0.14
C LEU A 102 8.63 -16.26 0.09
N SER A 103 8.27 -16.85 -1.05
CA SER A 103 7.03 -17.62 -1.12
C SER A 103 7.07 -18.75 -0.08
N LEU A 104 5.92 -19.22 0.42
CA LEU A 104 5.87 -20.28 1.44
C LEU A 104 6.70 -21.51 1.03
N SER A 105 6.61 -21.91 -0.23
CA SER A 105 7.41 -23.01 -0.78
C SER A 105 8.91 -22.71 -0.81
N THR A 106 9.31 -21.45 -0.94
CA THR A 106 10.71 -21.04 -0.86
C THR A 106 11.21 -21.05 0.59
N ILE A 107 10.36 -20.68 1.56
CA ILE A 107 10.69 -20.76 2.99
C ILE A 107 10.91 -22.23 3.40
N ASP A 108 10.00 -23.13 3.02
CA ASP A 108 10.10 -24.55 3.35
C ASP A 108 11.39 -25.17 2.77
N ARG A 109 11.76 -24.78 1.54
CA ARG A 109 13.01 -25.21 0.91
C ARG A 109 14.23 -24.68 1.64
N VAL A 110 14.25 -23.41 2.02
CA VAL A 110 15.37 -22.81 2.77
C VAL A 110 15.54 -23.47 4.13
N GLN A 111 14.44 -23.76 4.83
CA GLN A 111 14.47 -24.49 6.09
C GLN A 111 14.98 -25.93 5.92
N ALA A 112 14.54 -26.64 4.87
CA ALA A 112 15.05 -27.97 4.55
C ALA A 112 16.57 -27.96 4.30
N TYR A 113 17.08 -26.97 3.56
CA TYR A 113 18.52 -26.78 3.35
C TYR A 113 19.26 -26.38 4.62
N SER A 114 18.66 -25.54 5.47
CA SER A 114 19.24 -25.18 6.77
C SER A 114 19.47 -26.41 7.63
N THR A 115 18.50 -27.33 7.69
CA THR A 115 18.60 -28.60 8.40
C THR A 115 19.63 -29.53 7.75
N MET A 116 19.60 -29.66 6.42
CA MET A 116 20.53 -30.53 5.68
C MET A 116 22.00 -30.11 5.86
N TRP A 117 22.28 -28.82 5.94
CA TRP A 117 23.63 -28.28 6.06
C TRP A 117 24.06 -27.93 7.47
N ASN A 118 23.25 -28.25 8.48
CA ASN A 118 23.46 -27.86 9.88
C ASN A 118 23.79 -26.36 10.01
N SER A 119 23.11 -25.52 9.23
CA SER A 119 23.33 -24.07 9.28
C SER A 119 22.69 -23.51 10.57
N PRO A 120 23.39 -22.65 11.32
CA PRO A 120 22.91 -22.11 12.59
C PRO A 120 21.78 -21.09 12.43
N SER A 121 21.51 -20.63 11.20
CA SER A 121 20.37 -19.77 10.89
C SER A 121 19.90 -19.92 9.43
N ASN A 122 18.64 -19.55 9.18
CA ASN A 122 18.09 -19.48 7.82
C ASN A 122 18.82 -18.44 6.94
N GLU A 123 19.39 -17.40 7.54
CA GLU A 123 20.18 -16.39 6.81
C GLU A 123 21.49 -16.98 6.28
N GLU A 124 22.15 -17.84 7.06
CA GLU A 124 23.37 -18.52 6.62
C GLU A 124 23.08 -19.57 5.55
N ALA A 125 21.95 -20.27 5.67
CA ALA A 125 21.48 -21.18 4.61
C ALA A 125 21.20 -20.43 3.31
N LEU A 126 20.54 -19.27 3.37
CA LEU A 126 20.31 -18.41 2.21
C LEU A 126 21.61 -17.92 1.57
N LYS A 127 22.58 -17.50 2.37
CA LYS A 127 23.89 -17.08 1.88
C LYS A 127 24.59 -18.23 1.13
N LYS A 128 24.61 -19.44 1.69
CA LYS A 128 25.15 -20.63 1.02
C LYS A 128 24.44 -20.95 -0.30
N ILE A 129 23.11 -20.78 -0.37
CA ILE A 129 22.36 -20.96 -1.63
C ILE A 129 22.82 -19.94 -2.67
N LEU A 130 22.95 -18.67 -2.29
CA LEU A 130 23.40 -17.61 -3.20
C LEU A 130 24.83 -17.85 -3.69
N ASP A 131 25.75 -18.24 -2.79
CA ASP A 131 27.13 -18.56 -3.15
C ASP A 131 27.20 -19.72 -4.17
N ILE A 132 26.37 -20.76 -4.01
CA ILE A 132 26.28 -21.89 -4.96
C ILE A 132 25.75 -21.41 -6.32
N VAL A 133 24.69 -20.61 -6.32
CA VAL A 133 24.10 -20.08 -7.55
C VAL A 133 25.10 -19.20 -8.30
N ASP A 134 25.77 -18.27 -7.61
CA ASP A 134 26.77 -17.39 -8.20
C ASP A 134 27.93 -18.19 -8.80
N SER A 135 28.38 -19.24 -8.13
CA SER A 135 29.44 -20.14 -8.65
C SER A 135 29.04 -20.90 -9.91
N HIS A 136 27.74 -21.14 -10.13
CA HIS A 136 27.20 -21.84 -11.29
C HIS A 136 27.07 -20.92 -12.51
N TYR A 137 26.91 -19.60 -12.30
CA TYR A 137 26.78 -18.61 -13.39
C TYR A 137 28.11 -17.94 -13.77
N GLN A 138 29.18 -18.16 -13.01
CA GLN A 138 30.54 -17.72 -13.34
C GLN A 138 31.37 -18.76 -14.14
N LYS A 139 30.74 -19.85 -14.60
CA LYS A 139 31.28 -20.81 -15.56
C LYS A 139 30.56 -20.68 -16.90
#